data_AF-A0A2W6B1I9-F1
#
_entry.id   AF-A0A2W6B1I9-F1
#
_cell.length_a   1.000
_cell.length_b   1.000
_cell.length_c   1.000
_cell.angle_alpha   90.00
_cell.angle_beta   90.00
_cell.angle_gamma   90.00
#
_symmetry.space_group_name_H-M   'P 1'
#
loop_
_entity.id
_entity.type
_entity.pdbx_description
1 polymer ?
#
loop_
_entity_poly.entity_id
_entity_poly.type
_entity_poly.pdbx_seq_one_letter_code
_entity_poly.pdbx_strand_id
1 'polypeptide(L)'
;MSTLSTMWTCHWAGRRIQRYLDADPAAPLTAQEAHRLHRHLATCAKCASAAEDFRGLRRALATWSQHRTPDPQLAARVRDTARQLIAEDAG
;
A
#
# COMPACT_ATOMS: atom_id res chain seq x y z
N MET A 1 -4.00 25.39 20.23
CA MET A 1 -3.11 24.21 20.18
C MET A 1 -1.67 24.70 20.10
N SER A 2 -0.82 24.36 21.05
CA SER A 2 0.60 24.77 21.04
C SER A 2 1.37 24.11 19.89
N THR A 3 2.28 24.84 19.25
CA THR A 3 3.06 24.42 18.08
C THR A 3 3.80 23.08 18.27
N LEU A 4 4.32 22.82 19.46
CA LEU A 4 4.98 21.56 19.83
C LEU A 4 4.05 20.35 19.76
N SER A 5 2.79 20.50 20.19
CA SER A 5 1.78 19.44 20.14
C SER A 5 1.42 19.09 18.69
N THR A 6 1.35 20.10 17.84
CA THR A 6 1.14 19.93 16.38
C THR A 6 2.31 19.16 15.74
N MET A 7 3.56 19.45 16.10
CA MET A 7 4.71 18.71 15.58
C MET A 7 4.68 17.23 15.98
N TRP A 8 4.34 16.91 17.23
CA TRP A 8 4.25 15.51 17.70
C TRP A 8 3.13 14.73 17.03
N THR A 9 1.97 15.36 16.82
CA THR A 9 0.87 14.72 16.10
C THR A 9 1.20 14.51 14.62
N CYS A 10 1.85 15.49 13.97
CA CYS A 10 2.31 15.35 12.59
C CYS A 10 3.39 14.26 12.45
N HIS A 11 4.34 14.19 13.39
CA HIS A 11 5.37 13.14 13.39
C HIS A 11 4.75 11.75 13.57
N TRP A 12 3.84 11.61 14.53
CA TRP A 12 3.12 10.36 14.76
C TRP A 12 2.31 9.93 13.53
N ALA A 13 1.62 10.89 12.89
CA ALA A 13 0.84 10.65 11.68
C ALA A 13 1.71 10.27 10.50
N GLY A 14 2.78 11.02 10.23
CA GLY A 14 3.71 10.78 9.12
C GLY A 14 4.28 9.36 9.10
N ARG A 15 4.63 8.81 10.27
CA ARG A 15 5.12 7.41 10.39
C ARG A 15 4.05 6.33 10.18
N ARG A 16 2.79 6.71 9.97
CA ARG A 16 1.63 5.80 9.87
C ARG A 16 0.79 5.99 8.61
N ILE A 17 0.96 7.09 7.87
CA ILE A 17 0.19 7.37 6.64
C ILE A 17 0.30 6.22 5.65
N GLN A 18 1.52 5.76 5.34
CA GLN A 18 1.70 4.70 4.35
C GLN A 18 1.03 3.38 4.79
N ARG A 19 1.28 2.91 6.02
CA ARG A 19 0.62 1.71 6.57
C ARG A 19 -0.91 1.81 6.55
N TYR A 20 -1.44 2.98 6.86
CA TYR A 20 -2.87 3.25 6.80
C TYR A 20 -3.44 3.16 5.38
N LEU A 21 -2.71 3.66 4.38
CA LEU A 21 -3.15 3.66 2.99
C LEU A 21 -2.99 2.30 2.32
N ASP A 22 -1.94 1.56 2.66
CA ASP A 22 -1.63 0.26 2.08
C ASP A 22 -2.38 -0.89 2.75
N ALA A 23 -3.02 -0.63 3.90
CA ALA A 23 -3.65 -1.65 4.74
C ALA A 23 -2.69 -2.84 5.01
N ASP A 24 -1.42 -2.50 5.29
CA ASP A 24 -0.32 -3.45 5.38
C ASP A 24 -0.64 -4.58 6.39
N PRO A 25 -0.80 -5.84 5.92
CA PRO A 25 -1.12 -6.97 6.80
C PRO A 25 0.03 -7.33 7.75
N ALA A 26 1.27 -6.92 7.45
CA ALA A 26 2.42 -7.15 8.33
C ALA A 26 2.49 -6.14 9.49
N ALA A 27 1.77 -5.02 9.40
CA ALA A 27 1.76 -3.97 10.43
C ALA A 27 0.39 -3.28 10.53
N PRO A 28 -0.67 -4.02 10.93
CA PRO A 28 -2.02 -3.48 10.96
C PRO A 28 -2.13 -2.36 12.01
N LEU A 29 -2.83 -1.30 11.65
CA LEU A 29 -3.22 -0.26 12.59
C LEU A 29 -4.43 -0.71 13.39
N THR A 30 -4.44 -0.43 14.68
CA THR A 30 -5.66 -0.60 15.48
C THR A 30 -6.76 0.34 14.98
N ALA A 31 -8.02 -0.02 15.20
CA ALA A 31 -9.17 0.82 14.81
C ALA A 31 -9.07 2.25 15.42
N GLN A 32 -8.56 2.35 16.64
CA GLN A 32 -8.36 3.63 17.32
C GLN A 32 -7.27 4.47 16.67
N GLU A 33 -6.14 3.85 16.27
CA GLU A 33 -5.08 4.55 15.55
C GLU A 33 -5.54 4.99 14.16
N ALA A 34 -6.25 4.13 13.44
CA ALA A 34 -6.84 4.45 12.14
C ALA A 34 -7.78 5.65 12.24
N HIS A 35 -8.68 5.65 13.23
CA HIS A 35 -9.60 6.77 13.47
C HIS A 35 -8.86 8.06 13.85
N ARG A 36 -7.84 7.97 14.73
CA ARG A 36 -7.02 9.12 15.12
C ARG A 36 -6.29 9.72 13.92
N LEU A 37 -5.72 8.87 13.06
CA LEU A 37 -5.01 9.30 11.86
C LEU A 37 -5.97 9.94 10.85
N HIS A 38 -7.12 9.31 10.61
CA HIS A 38 -8.16 9.86 9.74
C HIS A 38 -8.56 11.28 10.14
N ARG A 39 -8.86 11.49 11.43
CA ARG A 39 -9.18 12.83 11.97
C ARG A 39 -8.04 13.83 11.84
N HIS A 40 -6.79 13.39 11.96
CA HIS A 40 -5.64 14.27 11.76
C HIS A 40 -5.47 14.68 10.30
N LEU A 41 -5.64 13.74 9.36
CA LEU A 41 -5.62 14.03 7.92
C LEU A 41 -6.72 15.00 7.50
N ALA A 42 -7.88 14.98 8.17
CA ALA A 42 -8.96 15.93 7.92
C ALA A 42 -8.64 17.38 8.35
N THR A 43 -7.65 17.60 9.21
CA THR A 43 -7.35 18.93 9.79
C THR A 43 -5.96 19.46 9.49
N CYS A 44 -5.00 18.60 9.12
CA CYS A 44 -3.62 18.98 8.85
C CYS A 44 -3.31 18.96 7.34
N ALA A 45 -3.22 20.14 6.72
CA ALA A 45 -2.95 20.27 5.29
C ALA A 45 -1.64 19.57 4.85
N LYS A 46 -0.58 19.65 5.66
CA LYS A 46 0.71 19.01 5.35
C LYS A 46 0.58 17.48 5.28
N CYS A 47 -0.07 16.87 6.27
CA CYS A 47 -0.26 15.42 6.29
C CYS A 47 -1.28 14.97 5.25
N ALA A 48 -2.30 15.79 4.95
CA ALA A 48 -3.23 15.53 3.87
C ALA A 48 -2.54 15.51 2.51
N SER A 49 -1.66 16.48 2.23
CA SER A 49 -0.85 16.52 1.00
C SER A 49 0.01 15.27 0.86
N ALA A 50 0.73 14.89 1.92
CA ALA A 50 1.54 13.67 1.91
C ALA A 50 0.70 12.41 1.64
N ALA A 51 -0.52 12.33 2.20
CA ALA A 51 -1.42 11.21 1.92
C ALA A 51 -1.88 11.18 0.46
N GLU A 52 -2.11 12.33 -0.18
CA GLU A 52 -2.41 12.41 -1.61
C GLU A 52 -1.22 11.98 -2.48
N ASP A 53 0.01 12.36 -2.11
CA ASP A 53 1.21 11.94 -2.83
C ASP A 53 1.35 10.41 -2.84
N PHE A 54 1.15 9.75 -1.68
CA PHE A 54 1.15 8.29 -1.59
C PHE A 54 0.02 7.65 -2.42
N ARG A 55 -1.19 8.22 -2.40
CA ARG A 55 -2.30 7.75 -3.24
C ARG A 55 -1.97 7.89 -4.73
N GLY A 56 -1.33 8.99 -5.12
CA GLY A 56 -0.85 9.23 -6.47
C GLY A 56 0.16 8.18 -6.90
N LEU A 57 1.16 7.90 -6.06
CA LEU A 57 2.15 6.85 -6.32
C LEU A 57 1.50 5.47 -6.47
N ARG A 58 0.55 5.12 -5.59
CA ARG A 58 -0.18 3.85 -5.68
C ARG A 58 -0.95 3.72 -6.99
N ARG A 59 -1.61 4.80 -7.45
CA ARG A 59 -2.31 4.82 -8.75
C ARG A 59 -1.35 4.64 -9.93
N ALA A 60 -0.20 5.32 -9.90
CA ALA A 60 0.81 5.20 -10.94
C ALA A 60 1.37 3.76 -11.01
N LEU A 61 1.69 3.17 -9.85
CA LEU A 61 2.15 1.78 -9.76
C LEU A 61 1.08 0.78 -10.23
N ALA A 62 -0.19 0.97 -9.88
CA ALA A 62 -1.28 0.13 -10.35
C ALA A 62 -1.48 0.24 -11.87
N THR A 63 -1.36 1.43 -12.42
CA THR A 63 -1.44 1.64 -13.88
C THR A 63 -0.28 0.94 -14.59
N TRP A 64 0.93 1.11 -14.06
CA TRP A 64 2.12 0.46 -14.58
C TRP A 64 2.03 -1.07 -14.52
N SER A 65 1.50 -1.64 -13.42
CA SER A 65 1.31 -3.08 -13.30
C SER A 65 0.28 -3.61 -14.28
N GLN A 66 -0.83 -2.90 -14.51
CA GLN A 66 -1.84 -3.28 -15.50
C GLN A 66 -1.25 -3.38 -16.91
N HIS A 67 -0.40 -2.43 -17.31
CA HIS A 67 0.27 -2.47 -18.62
C HIS A 67 1.35 -3.55 -18.74
N ARG A 68 1.86 -4.06 -17.62
CA ARG A 68 2.93 -5.08 -17.57
C ARG A 68 2.41 -6.46 -17.18
N THR A 69 1.11 -6.60 -16.93
CA THR A 69 0.52 -7.88 -16.51
C THR A 69 0.61 -8.86 -17.68
N PRO A 70 1.27 -10.02 -17.52
CA PRO A 70 1.35 -11.03 -18.57
C PRO A 70 -0.04 -11.44 -19.02
N ASP A 71 -0.21 -11.69 -20.32
CA ASP A 71 -1.44 -12.27 -20.86
C ASP A 71 -1.85 -13.49 -20.00
N PRO A 72 -3.06 -13.50 -19.41
CA PRO A 72 -3.53 -14.59 -18.56
C PRO A 72 -3.42 -15.96 -19.24
N GLN A 73 -3.64 -16.03 -20.55
CA GLN A 73 -3.51 -17.28 -21.30
C GLN A 73 -2.05 -17.72 -21.44
N LEU A 74 -1.12 -16.78 -21.66
CA LEU A 74 0.31 -17.07 -21.65
C LEU A 74 0.76 -17.55 -20.26
N ALA A 75 0.32 -16.89 -19.19
CA ALA A 75 0.65 -17.29 -17.82
C ALA A 75 0.06 -18.65 -17.42
N ALA A 76 -1.12 -19.01 -17.95
CA ALA A 76 -1.69 -20.35 -17.78
C ALA A 76 -0.81 -21.40 -18.48
N ARG A 77 -0.47 -21.17 -19.75
CA ARG A 77 0.39 -22.08 -20.53
C ARG A 77 1.74 -22.32 -19.85
N VAL A 78 2.42 -21.26 -19.41
CA VAL A 78 3.71 -21.38 -18.72
C VAL A 78 3.58 -22.19 -17.42
N ARG A 79 2.50 -22.01 -16.64
CA ARG A 79 2.25 -22.81 -15.42
C ARG A 79 2.03 -24.29 -15.73
N ASP A 80 1.26 -24.59 -16.77
CA ASP A 80 0.96 -25.97 -17.13
C ASP A 80 2.21 -26.69 -17.67
N THR A 81 3.01 -26.01 -18.50
CA THR A 81 4.32 -26.53 -18.93
C THR A 81 5.25 -26.76 -17.75
N ALA A 82 5.33 -25.82 -16.80
CA ALA A 82 6.17 -25.99 -15.62
C ALA A 82 5.74 -27.20 -14.77
N ARG A 83 4.42 -27.42 -14.61
CA ARG A 83 3.89 -28.61 -13.91
C ARG A 83 4.25 -29.90 -14.61
N GLN A 84 4.18 -29.93 -15.94
CA GLN A 84 4.57 -31.12 -16.73
C GLN A 84 6.05 -31.44 -16.53
N LEU A 85 6.95 -30.46 -16.65
CA LEU A 85 8.39 -30.67 -16.46
C LEU A 85 8.74 -31.16 -15.05
N ILE A 86 8.07 -30.63 -14.02
CA ILE A 86 8.26 -31.09 -12.63
C ILE A 86 7.79 -32.54 -12.46
N ALA A 87 6.68 -32.91 -13.10
CA ALA A 87 6.16 -34.28 -13.04
C ALA A 87 7.05 -35.27 -13.81
N GLU A 88 7.66 -34.84 -14.91
CA GLU A 88 8.63 -35.62 -15.69
C GLU A 88 9.96 -35.84 -14.95
N ASP A 89 10.43 -34.87 -14.15
CA ASP A 89 11.67 -34.99 -13.36
C ASP A 89 11.49 -35.85 -12.10
N ALA A 90 10.25 -36.01 -11.62
CA ALA A 90 9.93 -36.74 -10.39
C ALA A 90 9.58 -38.23 -10.58
N GLY A 91 9.51 -38.71 -11.83
CA GLY A 91 9.18 -40.10 -12.19
C GLY A 91 10.37 -40.88 -12.73
#